data_AF-A0A1G4IDY3-F1
#
_entry.id   AF-A0A1G4IDY3-F1
#
_cell.length_a   1.000
_cell.length_b   1.000
_cell.length_c   1.000
_cell.angle_alpha   90.00
_cell.angle_beta   90.00
_cell.angle_gamma   90.00
#
_symmetry.space_group_name_H-M   'P 1'
#
loop_
_entity.id
_entity.type
_entity.pdbx_description
1 polymer ?
#
loop_
_entity_poly.entity_id
_entity_poly.type
_entity_poly.pdbx_seq_one_letter_code
_entity_poly.pdbx_strand_id
1 'polypeptide(L)'
;MENINEEGITTRKKYKRKARAEFAKSTSAKLEKLYNTAVRVNEDLANTKRLITTEETKIKKELREALLGGTRDGGAQKPAADAAAFTANYATSCTGSSGPGKSLANDLVCICGTGSSSDATTLVQCTSFTDGGGYSDTHTGGTTNAIKIYNKLAAICQKSAATEEASPENIAAAISVFTSLLGRNSHSGATKKGAYSFGKGEDNSNQCNGGAASGQSFVNYVAIVEAGSGTPITTAIAWLKHLTTARTQLITRRQLLQKKEKEQSRLISLADKMQELYQEALHAERPVTTQTQSKPQPTPDPEKQKACEKHTNKTTCQANSCK
;
A
#
# COMPACT_ATOMS: atom_id res chain seq x y z
N MET A 1 2.61 41.66 -18.22
CA MET A 1 2.18 42.22 -19.52
C MET A 1 0.71 42.55 -19.41
N GLU A 2 0.40 43.78 -19.78
CA GLU A 2 -0.89 44.45 -19.71
C GLU A 2 -1.97 43.88 -20.64
N ASN A 3 -3.21 44.22 -20.26
CA ASN A 3 -4.38 44.58 -21.06
C ASN A 3 -4.93 43.61 -22.12
N ILE A 4 -6.18 43.20 -21.90
CA ILE A 4 -7.28 43.52 -22.83
C ILE A 4 -8.50 43.98 -22.02
N ASN A 5 -8.88 45.24 -22.23
CA ASN A 5 -10.22 45.76 -21.92
C ASN A 5 -11.21 45.11 -22.89
N GLU A 6 -12.28 44.49 -22.40
CA GLU A 6 -13.52 44.37 -23.14
C GLU A 6 -14.66 44.91 -22.29
N GLU A 7 -15.34 45.89 -22.89
CA GLU A 7 -16.48 46.60 -22.37
C GLU A 7 -17.68 45.67 -22.13
N GLY A 8 -18.41 45.93 -21.05
CA GLY A 8 -19.86 46.00 -21.16
C GLY A 8 -20.64 44.70 -21.36
N ILE A 9 -20.50 43.71 -20.48
CA ILE A 9 -21.65 42.86 -20.10
C ILE A 9 -21.64 42.69 -18.59
N THR A 10 -22.50 43.45 -17.91
CA THR A 10 -22.89 43.14 -16.52
C THR A 10 -23.66 41.82 -16.53
N THR A 11 -22.94 40.71 -16.48
CA THR A 11 -23.53 39.42 -16.14
C THR A 11 -24.00 39.51 -14.69
N ARG A 12 -25.21 40.05 -14.48
CA ARG A 12 -25.94 39.89 -13.22
C ARG A 12 -25.90 38.39 -12.92
N LYS A 13 -25.13 37.99 -11.91
CA LYS A 13 -25.08 36.61 -11.44
C LYS A 13 -26.53 36.19 -11.18
N LYS A 14 -27.07 35.36 -12.08
CA LYS A 14 -28.49 34.97 -12.13
C LYS A 14 -28.95 34.28 -10.83
N TYR A 15 -27.99 33.81 -10.04
CA TYR A 15 -28.19 33.23 -8.72
C TYR A 15 -27.14 33.78 -7.75
N LYS A 16 -27.59 34.43 -6.67
CA LYS A 16 -26.73 34.83 -5.56
C LYS A 16 -26.85 33.76 -4.48
N ARG A 17 -25.73 33.16 -4.09
CA ARG A 17 -25.71 32.19 -2.99
C ARG A 17 -26.21 32.90 -1.73
N LYS A 18 -27.30 32.40 -1.15
CA LYS A 18 -27.86 32.94 0.10
C LYS A 18 -26.78 32.99 1.18
N ALA A 19 -26.62 34.12 1.86
CA ALA A 19 -25.56 34.27 2.84
C ALA A 19 -25.83 33.34 4.04
N ARG A 20 -24.77 32.78 4.65
CA ARG A 20 -24.88 31.88 5.81
C ARG A 20 -25.64 32.50 7.00
N ALA A 21 -25.60 33.82 7.13
CA ALA A 21 -26.31 34.59 8.14
C ALA A 21 -27.85 34.63 7.92
N GLU A 22 -28.31 34.30 6.72
CA GLU A 22 -29.74 34.33 6.38
C GLU A 22 -30.44 33.00 6.68
N PHE A 23 -29.69 31.92 6.97
CA PHE A 23 -30.23 30.64 7.40
C PHE A 23 -30.57 30.63 8.89
N ALA A 24 -31.51 29.77 9.28
CA ALA A 24 -31.77 29.51 10.70
C ALA A 24 -30.47 29.05 11.40
N LYS A 25 -30.27 29.51 12.63
CA LYS A 25 -29.04 29.24 13.41
C LYS A 25 -28.72 27.75 13.52
N SER A 26 -29.75 26.90 13.67
CA SER A 26 -29.63 25.44 13.71
C SER A 26 -29.10 24.86 12.39
N THR A 27 -29.56 25.37 11.25
CA THR A 27 -29.12 24.96 9.91
C THR A 27 -27.68 25.38 9.66
N SER A 28 -27.32 26.61 10.02
CA SER A 28 -25.94 27.09 9.93
C SER A 28 -24.98 26.24 10.77
N ALA A 29 -25.38 25.87 12.00
CA ALA A 29 -24.58 25.00 12.86
C ALA A 29 -24.41 23.58 12.28
N LYS A 30 -25.46 23.01 11.67
CA LYS A 30 -25.36 21.71 10.98
C LYS A 30 -24.42 21.77 9.77
N LEU A 31 -24.54 22.80 8.92
CA LEU A 31 -23.65 23.02 7.78
C LEU A 31 -22.19 23.19 8.22
N GLU A 32 -21.95 23.89 9.32
CA GLU A 32 -20.61 24.06 9.88
C GLU A 32 -20.04 22.74 10.42
N LYS A 33 -20.85 21.93 11.13
CA LYS A 33 -20.43 20.60 11.59
C LYS A 33 -20.06 19.69 10.43
N LEU A 34 -20.87 19.67 9.37
CA LEU A 34 -20.59 18.88 8.16
C LEU A 34 -19.31 19.37 7.48
N TYR A 35 -19.15 20.68 7.33
CA TYR A 35 -17.94 21.29 6.77
C TYR A 35 -16.68 20.90 7.55
N ASN A 36 -16.69 21.06 8.88
CA ASN A 36 -15.56 20.70 9.74
C ASN A 36 -15.25 19.20 9.67
N THR A 37 -16.27 18.34 9.50
CA THR A 37 -16.07 16.91 9.29
C THR A 37 -15.41 16.64 7.93
N ALA A 38 -15.84 17.32 6.87
CA ALA A 38 -15.25 17.17 5.54
C ALA A 38 -13.78 17.63 5.51
N VAL A 39 -13.45 18.73 6.19
CA VAL A 39 -12.06 19.19 6.34
C VAL A 39 -11.18 18.10 6.96
N ARG A 40 -11.60 17.51 8.08
CA ARG A 40 -10.85 16.42 8.73
C ARG A 40 -10.69 15.19 7.84
N VAL A 41 -11.76 14.75 7.17
CA VAL A 41 -11.69 13.60 6.26
C VAL A 41 -10.77 13.90 5.07
N ASN A 42 -10.72 15.14 4.59
CA ASN A 42 -9.81 15.55 3.53
C ASN A 42 -8.34 15.56 3.99
N GLU A 43 -8.07 15.99 5.22
CA GLU A 43 -6.74 15.89 5.85
C GLU A 43 -6.32 14.42 6.02
N ASP A 44 -7.22 13.57 6.52
CA ASP A 44 -7.01 12.13 6.63
C ASP A 44 -6.70 11.50 5.27
N LEU A 45 -7.46 11.86 4.23
CA LEU A 45 -7.25 11.41 2.86
C LEU A 45 -5.88 11.83 2.32
N ALA A 46 -5.44 13.06 2.59
CA ALA A 46 -4.12 13.54 2.20
C ALA A 46 -3.01 12.74 2.89
N ASN A 47 -3.18 12.45 4.19
CA ASN A 47 -2.24 11.61 4.93
C ASN A 47 -2.23 10.16 4.43
N THR A 48 -3.40 9.55 4.17
CA THR A 48 -3.51 8.20 3.60
C THR A 48 -2.80 8.12 2.24
N LYS A 49 -2.97 9.11 1.37
CA LYS A 49 -2.24 9.18 0.08
C LYS A 49 -0.72 9.22 0.28
N ARG A 50 -0.22 10.04 1.21
CA ARG A 50 1.22 10.11 1.54
C ARG A 50 1.75 8.77 2.06
N LEU A 51 0.97 8.07 2.90
CA LEU A 51 1.34 6.75 3.41
C LEU A 51 1.38 5.70 2.29
N ILE A 52 0.45 5.72 1.34
CA ILE A 52 0.48 4.83 0.16
C ILE A 52 1.78 5.02 -0.64
N THR A 53 2.17 6.27 -0.92
CA THR A 53 3.43 6.56 -1.62
C THR A 53 4.64 6.10 -0.81
N THR A 54 4.60 6.30 0.51
CA THR A 54 5.66 5.86 1.42
C THR A 54 5.83 4.34 1.40
N GLU A 55 4.73 3.59 1.48
CA GLU A 55 4.77 2.13 1.41
C GLU A 55 5.23 1.65 0.03
N GLU A 56 4.86 2.33 -1.06
CA GLU A 56 5.38 2.00 -2.39
C GLU A 56 6.90 2.11 -2.47
N THR A 57 7.49 3.18 -1.91
CA THR A 57 8.95 3.34 -1.81
C THR A 57 9.57 2.21 -0.98
N LYS A 58 8.97 1.86 0.17
CA LYS A 58 9.49 0.76 1.00
C LYS A 58 9.43 -0.58 0.28
N ILE A 59 8.31 -0.90 -0.39
CA ILE A 59 8.14 -2.15 -1.15
C ILE A 59 9.22 -2.23 -2.24
N LYS A 60 9.41 -1.15 -3.01
CA LYS A 60 10.45 -1.10 -4.05
C LYS A 60 11.83 -1.31 -3.47
N LYS A 61 12.15 -0.69 -2.32
CA LYS A 61 13.41 -0.91 -1.61
C LYS A 61 13.58 -2.39 -1.29
N GLU A 62 12.66 -3.00 -0.53
CA GLU A 62 12.77 -4.41 -0.11
C GLU A 62 12.91 -5.37 -1.31
N LEU A 63 12.12 -5.18 -2.37
CA LEU A 63 12.22 -6.01 -3.58
C LEU A 63 13.57 -5.85 -4.31
N ARG A 64 14.14 -4.64 -4.30
CA ARG A 64 15.47 -4.37 -4.89
C ARG A 64 16.59 -4.95 -4.05
N GLU A 65 16.50 -4.85 -2.73
CA GLU A 65 17.46 -5.46 -1.79
C GLU A 65 17.39 -6.99 -1.85
N ALA A 66 16.20 -7.58 -2.00
CA ALA A 66 16.04 -9.00 -2.27
C ALA A 66 16.72 -9.41 -3.59
N LEU A 67 16.50 -8.65 -4.66
CA LEU A 67 17.03 -8.99 -5.97
C LEU A 67 18.55 -8.83 -6.06
N LEU A 68 19.07 -7.68 -5.61
CA LEU A 68 20.43 -7.23 -5.88
C LEU A 68 21.28 -7.07 -4.60
N GLY A 69 20.77 -7.44 -3.43
CA GLY A 69 21.48 -7.27 -2.16
C GLY A 69 21.81 -5.81 -1.84
N GLY A 70 22.54 -5.60 -0.75
CA GLY A 70 23.00 -4.27 -0.31
C GLY A 70 21.85 -3.30 -0.01
N THR A 71 22.19 -2.07 0.38
CA THR A 71 21.18 -1.03 0.60
C THR A 71 20.72 -0.46 -0.74
N ARG A 72 19.41 -0.50 -1.01
CA ARG A 72 18.82 0.01 -2.27
C ARG A 72 17.81 1.10 -2.00
N ASP A 73 17.83 2.15 -2.81
CA ASP A 73 16.79 3.16 -2.78
C ASP A 73 15.52 2.60 -3.45
N GLY A 74 14.36 2.86 -2.87
CA GLY A 74 13.04 2.54 -3.43
C GLY A 74 12.41 3.70 -4.20
N GLY A 75 12.89 4.93 -4.01
CA GLY A 75 12.40 6.14 -4.68
C GLY A 75 13.02 6.38 -6.06
N ALA A 76 14.24 5.89 -6.28
CA ALA A 76 14.93 5.98 -7.57
C ALA A 76 14.42 4.97 -8.62
N GLN A 77 14.96 5.06 -9.84
CA GLN A 77 14.83 4.00 -10.85
C GLN A 77 15.45 2.69 -10.33
N LYS A 78 14.95 1.54 -10.82
CA LYS A 78 15.53 0.23 -10.50
C LYS A 78 17.01 0.24 -10.91
N PRO A 79 17.96 0.02 -9.98
CA PRO A 79 19.37 0.00 -10.32
C PRO A 79 19.72 -1.24 -11.15
N ALA A 80 20.79 -1.13 -11.93
CA ALA A 80 21.44 -2.28 -12.56
C ALA A 80 22.13 -3.14 -11.49
N ALA A 81 22.47 -4.38 -11.85
CA ALA A 81 23.30 -5.22 -10.98
C ALA A 81 24.71 -4.65 -10.86
N ASP A 82 25.26 -4.67 -9.65
CA ASP A 82 26.59 -4.18 -9.32
C ASP A 82 27.31 -5.15 -8.38
N ALA A 83 28.53 -4.81 -7.99
CA ALA A 83 29.36 -5.67 -7.14
C ALA A 83 28.74 -5.95 -5.76
N ALA A 84 27.85 -5.10 -5.25
CA ALA A 84 27.22 -5.31 -3.95
C ALA A 84 26.28 -6.54 -3.97
N ALA A 85 25.77 -6.92 -5.14
CA ALA A 85 24.91 -8.09 -5.30
C ALA A 85 25.65 -9.42 -5.14
N PHE A 86 26.96 -9.45 -5.40
CA PHE A 86 27.73 -10.69 -5.56
C PHE A 86 28.86 -10.81 -4.52
N THR A 87 29.55 -11.95 -4.54
CA THR A 87 30.88 -12.07 -3.93
C THR A 87 31.94 -12.36 -5.00
N ALA A 88 33.21 -12.45 -4.63
CA ALA A 88 34.32 -12.43 -5.57
C ALA A 88 34.49 -13.73 -6.38
N ASN A 89 34.07 -14.89 -5.85
CA ASN A 89 34.23 -16.16 -6.55
C ASN A 89 33.11 -17.15 -6.22
N TYR A 90 32.97 -18.17 -7.05
CA TYR A 90 31.93 -19.19 -6.90
C TYR A 90 31.88 -19.81 -5.50
N ALA A 91 33.01 -20.29 -4.96
CA ALA A 91 33.03 -20.97 -3.67
C ALA A 91 32.50 -20.07 -2.54
N THR A 92 32.95 -18.82 -2.49
CA THR A 92 32.52 -17.84 -1.48
C THR A 92 31.11 -17.31 -1.73
N SER A 93 30.64 -17.30 -2.98
CA SER A 93 29.28 -16.88 -3.35
C SER A 93 28.24 -17.95 -3.00
N CYS A 94 28.60 -19.23 -3.12
CA CYS A 94 27.66 -20.34 -3.12
C CYS A 94 27.75 -21.23 -1.87
N THR A 95 28.75 -21.02 -1.02
CA THR A 95 28.90 -21.67 0.30
C THR A 95 29.40 -20.71 1.37
N GLY A 96 29.41 -21.17 2.62
CA GLY A 96 29.87 -20.38 3.76
C GLY A 96 28.81 -19.39 4.27
N SER A 97 29.24 -18.45 5.10
CA SER A 97 28.34 -17.56 5.83
C SER A 97 28.11 -16.19 5.18
N SER A 98 28.82 -15.85 4.11
CA SER A 98 28.84 -14.50 3.55
C SER A 98 28.20 -14.36 2.15
N GLY A 99 28.22 -15.42 1.34
CA GLY A 99 27.66 -15.42 -0.02
C GLY A 99 26.23 -15.95 -0.11
N PRO A 100 25.96 -17.20 0.33
CA PRO A 100 24.65 -17.81 0.20
C PRO A 100 23.54 -16.93 0.76
N GLY A 101 22.48 -16.72 -0.02
CA GLY A 101 21.29 -16.01 0.44
C GLY A 101 21.46 -14.49 0.53
N LYS A 102 22.61 -13.95 0.12
CA LYS A 102 22.88 -12.50 0.11
C LYS A 102 21.94 -11.73 -0.83
N SER A 103 21.69 -12.27 -2.01
CA SER A 103 20.76 -11.72 -3.00
C SER A 103 20.26 -12.84 -3.92
N LEU A 104 19.07 -12.65 -4.51
CA LEU A 104 18.58 -13.58 -5.55
C LEU A 104 19.52 -13.62 -6.76
N ALA A 105 20.13 -12.48 -7.13
CA ALA A 105 21.10 -12.42 -8.22
C ALA A 105 22.32 -13.30 -7.96
N ASN A 106 22.88 -13.25 -6.74
CA ASN A 106 24.01 -14.10 -6.35
C ASN A 106 23.64 -15.59 -6.40
N ASP A 107 22.51 -15.94 -5.79
CA ASP A 107 22.06 -17.32 -5.73
C ASP A 107 21.74 -17.87 -7.13
N LEU A 108 21.17 -17.05 -8.02
CA LEU A 108 20.95 -17.40 -9.43
C LEU A 108 22.28 -17.69 -10.15
N VAL A 109 23.30 -16.85 -9.97
CA VAL A 109 24.65 -17.11 -10.53
C VAL A 109 25.27 -18.37 -9.93
N CYS A 110 24.98 -18.70 -8.69
CA CYS A 110 25.45 -19.95 -8.09
C CYS A 110 24.79 -21.20 -8.69
N ILE A 111 23.49 -21.16 -8.95
CA ILE A 111 22.72 -22.31 -9.47
C ILE A 111 22.92 -22.49 -10.97
N CYS A 112 23.13 -21.39 -11.68
CA CYS A 112 23.13 -21.38 -13.14
C CYS A 112 24.46 -20.96 -13.75
N GLY A 113 25.44 -20.55 -12.94
CA GLY A 113 26.82 -20.30 -13.32
C GLY A 113 27.74 -21.48 -13.00
N THR A 114 29.00 -21.38 -13.41
CA THR A 114 30.04 -22.36 -13.10
C THR A 114 31.24 -21.70 -12.43
N GLY A 115 31.93 -22.48 -11.59
CA GLY A 115 33.19 -22.12 -10.94
C GLY A 115 34.42 -22.52 -11.76
N SER A 116 34.24 -23.22 -12.87
CA SER A 116 35.32 -23.65 -13.78
C SER A 116 34.79 -23.81 -15.22
N SER A 117 35.68 -23.81 -16.21
CA SER A 117 35.41 -23.87 -17.67
C SER A 117 34.91 -22.57 -18.31
N SER A 118 35.63 -22.05 -19.31
CA SER A 118 35.17 -20.96 -20.19
C SER A 118 34.52 -21.45 -21.49
N ASP A 119 34.31 -22.76 -21.63
CA ASP A 119 33.75 -23.35 -22.85
C ASP A 119 32.23 -23.16 -22.87
N ALA A 120 31.77 -22.25 -23.73
CA ALA A 120 30.36 -21.90 -23.90
C ALA A 120 29.44 -23.10 -24.22
N THR A 121 29.99 -24.21 -24.74
CA THR A 121 29.21 -25.44 -24.98
C THR A 121 28.88 -26.21 -23.70
N THR A 122 29.64 -25.98 -22.63
CA THR A 122 29.45 -26.58 -21.29
C THR A 122 28.78 -25.64 -20.29
N LEU A 123 28.68 -24.35 -20.63
CA LEU A 123 28.10 -23.27 -19.82
C LEU A 123 26.63 -23.03 -20.17
N VAL A 124 25.84 -24.08 -20.02
CA VAL A 124 24.43 -24.12 -20.45
C VAL A 124 23.45 -24.30 -19.29
N GLN A 125 23.91 -24.25 -18.03
CA GLN A 125 23.06 -24.42 -16.85
C GLN A 125 21.97 -23.34 -16.84
N CYS A 126 20.71 -23.77 -16.70
CA CYS A 126 19.53 -22.90 -16.76
C CYS A 126 19.31 -22.16 -18.11
N THR A 127 19.91 -22.60 -19.23
CA THR A 127 19.85 -21.86 -20.51
C THR A 127 18.99 -22.47 -21.63
N SER A 128 18.31 -23.61 -21.44
CA SER A 128 17.61 -24.25 -22.57
C SER A 128 16.23 -23.63 -22.85
N PHE A 129 16.15 -22.67 -23.79
CA PHE A 129 15.06 -22.47 -24.75
C PHE A 129 15.59 -21.54 -25.87
N THR A 130 15.93 -22.07 -27.04
CA THR A 130 16.29 -21.33 -28.29
C THR A 130 17.55 -20.43 -28.33
N ASP A 131 18.15 -20.00 -27.22
CA ASP A 131 19.41 -19.23 -27.22
C ASP A 131 20.62 -20.20 -27.26
N GLY A 132 21.06 -20.61 -28.46
CA GLY A 132 22.19 -21.54 -28.66
C GLY A 132 23.57 -21.06 -28.18
N GLY A 133 23.64 -19.88 -27.56
CA GLY A 133 24.84 -19.38 -26.91
C GLY A 133 24.64 -19.39 -25.40
N GLY A 134 25.35 -20.31 -24.72
CA GLY A 134 25.58 -20.26 -23.28
C GLY A 134 26.21 -18.93 -22.84
N TYR A 135 26.73 -18.86 -21.63
CA TYR A 135 27.59 -17.74 -21.22
C TYR A 135 29.06 -18.13 -21.43
N SER A 136 29.95 -17.16 -21.66
CA SER A 136 31.39 -17.41 -21.89
C SER A 136 32.27 -17.12 -20.66
N ASP A 137 31.69 -16.47 -19.64
CA ASP A 137 32.40 -16.07 -18.43
C ASP A 137 32.24 -17.12 -17.31
N THR A 138 33.32 -17.44 -16.62
CA THR A 138 33.31 -18.21 -15.37
C THR A 138 33.16 -17.30 -14.16
N HIS A 139 32.56 -17.83 -13.09
CA HIS A 139 32.47 -17.15 -11.80
C HIS A 139 33.80 -17.25 -10.99
N THR A 140 34.94 -17.19 -11.67
CA THR A 140 36.28 -17.05 -11.08
C THR A 140 36.88 -15.66 -11.34
N GLY A 141 36.38 -14.92 -12.33
CA GLY A 141 36.87 -13.58 -12.70
C GLY A 141 36.30 -12.43 -11.87
N GLY A 142 35.93 -12.66 -10.60
CA GLY A 142 35.40 -11.60 -9.74
C GLY A 142 33.92 -11.30 -9.95
N THR A 143 33.47 -10.24 -9.27
CA THR A 143 32.09 -9.72 -9.35
C THR A 143 31.72 -9.24 -10.77
N THR A 144 32.69 -8.79 -11.56
CA THR A 144 32.47 -8.40 -12.96
C THR A 144 31.91 -9.55 -13.80
N ASN A 145 32.47 -10.74 -13.67
CA ASN A 145 31.97 -11.91 -14.39
C ASN A 145 30.60 -12.36 -13.84
N ALA A 146 30.41 -12.30 -12.52
CA ALA A 146 29.11 -12.60 -11.91
C ALA A 146 27.99 -11.69 -12.46
N ILE A 147 28.27 -10.39 -12.64
CA ILE A 147 27.33 -9.44 -13.23
C ILE A 147 26.97 -9.83 -14.68
N LYS A 148 27.96 -10.22 -15.49
CA LYS A 148 27.71 -10.66 -16.89
C LYS A 148 26.85 -11.92 -16.94
N ILE A 149 27.19 -12.93 -16.12
CA ILE A 149 26.43 -14.19 -16.01
C ILE A 149 25.00 -13.87 -15.58
N TYR A 150 24.82 -13.07 -14.53
CA TYR A 150 23.49 -12.64 -14.07
C TYR A 150 22.69 -11.93 -15.17
N ASN A 151 23.28 -10.96 -15.87
CA ASN A 151 22.55 -10.21 -16.90
C ASN A 151 22.08 -11.11 -18.05
N LYS A 152 22.90 -12.09 -18.45
CA LYS A 152 22.52 -13.09 -19.45
C LYS A 152 21.36 -13.96 -18.94
N LEU A 153 21.44 -14.47 -17.71
CA LEU A 153 20.39 -15.29 -17.10
C LEU A 153 19.09 -14.51 -16.86
N ALA A 154 19.19 -13.26 -16.45
CA ALA A 154 18.04 -12.37 -16.27
C ALA A 154 17.32 -12.11 -17.60
N ALA A 155 18.06 -11.93 -18.69
CA ALA A 155 17.49 -11.80 -20.03
C ALA A 155 16.79 -13.09 -20.49
N ILE A 156 17.34 -14.27 -20.17
CA ILE A 156 16.68 -15.56 -20.43
C ILE A 156 15.37 -15.66 -19.64
N CYS A 157 15.41 -15.34 -18.33
CA CYS A 157 14.23 -15.36 -17.47
C CYS A 157 13.09 -14.49 -18.01
N GLN A 158 13.41 -13.29 -18.51
CA GLN A 158 12.44 -12.38 -19.15
C GLN A 158 11.79 -12.95 -20.42
N LYS A 159 12.50 -13.84 -21.15
CA LYS A 159 11.95 -14.51 -22.33
C LYS A 159 11.16 -15.77 -21.96
N SER A 160 11.54 -16.47 -20.89
CA SER A 160 11.01 -17.80 -20.55
C SER A 160 9.78 -17.77 -19.65
N ALA A 161 9.54 -16.68 -18.92
CA ALA A 161 8.44 -16.56 -17.97
C ALA A 161 7.73 -15.23 -18.09
N ALA A 162 6.40 -15.25 -17.94
CA ALA A 162 5.62 -14.02 -17.82
C ALA A 162 6.03 -13.28 -16.55
N THR A 163 6.15 -11.95 -16.65
CA THR A 163 6.38 -11.12 -15.46
C THR A 163 5.08 -11.01 -14.68
N GLU A 164 5.06 -11.59 -13.47
CA GLU A 164 3.94 -11.48 -12.55
C GLU A 164 3.96 -10.14 -11.78
N GLU A 165 2.79 -9.67 -11.38
CA GLU A 165 2.68 -8.56 -10.44
C GLU A 165 3.23 -8.97 -9.06
N ALA A 166 3.96 -8.06 -8.42
CA ALA A 166 4.41 -8.24 -7.04
C ALA A 166 3.22 -8.11 -6.07
N SER A 167 2.50 -9.22 -5.87
CA SER A 167 1.39 -9.35 -4.92
C SER A 167 1.82 -10.13 -3.67
N PRO A 168 1.14 -9.94 -2.51
CA PRO A 168 1.34 -10.76 -1.33
C PRO A 168 1.21 -12.27 -1.58
N GLU A 169 0.32 -12.64 -2.48
CA GLU A 169 0.00 -14.02 -2.84
C GLU A 169 1.11 -14.63 -3.71
N ASN A 170 1.55 -13.92 -4.75
CA ASN A 170 2.61 -14.38 -5.65
C ASN A 170 3.95 -14.51 -4.91
N ILE A 171 4.28 -13.55 -4.03
CA ILE A 171 5.48 -13.64 -3.20
C ILE A 171 5.39 -14.85 -2.24
N ALA A 172 4.24 -15.08 -1.61
CA ALA A 172 4.06 -16.25 -0.73
C ALA A 172 4.21 -17.57 -1.50
N ALA A 173 3.62 -17.66 -2.70
CA ALA A 173 3.73 -18.82 -3.55
C ALA A 173 5.19 -19.07 -3.97
N ALA A 174 5.90 -18.03 -4.42
CA ALA A 174 7.31 -18.15 -4.80
C ALA A 174 8.20 -18.60 -3.62
N ILE A 175 7.97 -18.04 -2.42
CA ILE A 175 8.66 -18.47 -1.20
C ILE A 175 8.37 -19.94 -0.91
N SER A 176 7.10 -20.37 -0.97
CA SER A 176 6.70 -21.75 -0.71
C SER A 176 7.31 -22.73 -1.71
N VAL A 177 7.37 -22.36 -2.99
CA VAL A 177 8.01 -23.17 -4.02
C VAL A 177 9.49 -23.31 -3.71
N PHE A 178 10.19 -22.20 -3.45
CA PHE A 178 11.61 -22.22 -3.09
C PHE A 178 11.87 -23.12 -1.88
N THR A 179 11.15 -22.93 -0.77
CA THR A 179 11.37 -23.70 0.45
C THR A 179 11.07 -25.18 0.27
N SER A 180 10.09 -25.55 -0.57
CA SER A 180 9.79 -26.95 -0.91
C SER A 180 10.88 -27.65 -1.73
N LEU A 181 11.72 -26.87 -2.43
CA LEU A 181 12.79 -27.39 -3.27
C LEU A 181 14.13 -27.52 -2.54
N LEU A 182 14.22 -26.99 -1.31
CA LEU A 182 15.40 -27.15 -0.47
C LEU A 182 15.62 -28.62 -0.10
N GLY A 183 16.86 -29.09 -0.25
CA GLY A 183 17.23 -30.47 0.04
C GLY A 183 16.56 -31.52 -0.85
N ARG A 184 15.96 -31.10 -1.97
CA ARG A 184 15.34 -32.01 -2.95
C ARG A 184 16.33 -33.05 -3.49
N ASN A 185 17.59 -32.66 -3.64
CA ASN A 185 18.67 -33.58 -3.98
C ASN A 185 19.40 -33.95 -2.67
N SER A 186 19.23 -35.19 -2.23
CA SER A 186 19.96 -35.69 -1.07
C SER A 186 21.40 -35.99 -1.47
N HIS A 187 22.33 -35.57 -0.63
CA HIS A 187 23.76 -35.78 -0.82
C HIS A 187 24.31 -36.45 0.43
N SER A 188 24.48 -37.77 0.39
CA SER A 188 25.00 -38.58 1.50
C SER A 188 26.34 -38.08 2.06
N GLY A 189 27.21 -37.50 1.22
CA GLY A 189 28.50 -36.92 1.61
C GLY A 189 28.43 -35.49 2.19
N ALA A 190 27.25 -34.86 2.22
CA ALA A 190 27.09 -33.47 2.66
C ALA A 190 27.04 -33.30 4.17
N THR A 191 27.42 -32.08 4.60
CA THR A 191 26.88 -31.52 5.83
C THR A 191 25.34 -31.49 5.78
N LYS A 192 24.69 -32.08 6.79
CA LYS A 192 23.21 -32.23 6.89
C LYS A 192 22.55 -32.91 5.69
N LYS A 193 23.29 -33.75 4.95
CA LYS A 193 22.78 -34.50 3.79
C LYS A 193 22.14 -33.63 2.69
N GLY A 194 22.54 -32.34 2.60
CA GLY A 194 22.03 -31.39 1.62
C GLY A 194 20.71 -30.72 2.01
N ALA A 195 20.21 -30.88 3.25
CA ALA A 195 18.88 -30.41 3.67
C ALA A 195 18.62 -28.90 3.43
N TYR A 196 19.67 -28.09 3.40
CA TYR A 196 19.58 -26.64 3.15
C TYR A 196 20.26 -26.24 1.83
N SER A 197 20.27 -27.14 0.86
CA SER A 197 20.87 -26.90 -0.45
C SER A 197 19.79 -26.66 -1.50
N PHE A 198 20.03 -25.71 -2.41
CA PHE A 198 19.17 -25.47 -3.57
C PHE A 198 19.95 -25.58 -4.87
N GLY A 199 19.53 -26.45 -5.78
CA GLY A 199 20.25 -26.82 -7.00
C GLY A 199 20.60 -28.31 -7.01
N LYS A 200 21.41 -28.74 -7.99
CA LYS A 200 21.70 -30.17 -8.22
C LYS A 200 22.86 -30.69 -7.37
N GLY A 201 23.98 -29.96 -7.32
CA GLY A 201 25.17 -30.31 -6.53
C GLY A 201 25.85 -31.65 -6.86
N GLU A 202 27.02 -31.90 -6.25
CA GLU A 202 27.65 -33.22 -6.19
C GLU A 202 27.36 -33.94 -4.87
N ASP A 203 27.17 -35.26 -4.94
CA ASP A 203 27.17 -36.10 -3.73
C ASP A 203 28.59 -36.44 -3.26
N ASN A 204 29.31 -35.42 -2.76
CA ASN A 204 30.61 -35.58 -2.09
C ASN A 204 30.75 -34.54 -0.96
N SER A 205 31.95 -34.33 -0.42
CA SER A 205 32.21 -33.31 0.62
C SER A 205 32.46 -31.91 0.07
N ASN A 206 32.82 -31.76 -1.21
CA ASN A 206 33.12 -30.50 -1.90
C ASN A 206 32.02 -30.14 -2.91
N GLN A 207 30.81 -30.06 -2.39
CA GLN A 207 29.60 -30.14 -3.19
C GLN A 207 29.46 -28.98 -4.19
N CYS A 208 29.84 -27.75 -3.78
CA CYS A 208 29.67 -26.51 -4.54
C CYS A 208 30.95 -26.14 -5.30
N ASN A 209 31.46 -27.02 -6.17
CA ASN A 209 32.64 -26.69 -6.99
C ASN A 209 32.29 -25.96 -8.31
N GLY A 210 31.00 -25.95 -8.69
CA GLY A 210 30.52 -25.32 -9.91
C GLY A 210 31.08 -25.97 -11.19
N GLY A 211 31.27 -27.28 -11.20
CA GLY A 211 31.74 -28.03 -12.37
C GLY A 211 30.79 -27.94 -13.56
N ALA A 212 31.31 -27.46 -14.70
CA ALA A 212 30.52 -27.22 -15.92
C ALA A 212 30.00 -28.50 -16.60
N ALA A 213 30.80 -29.58 -16.62
CA ALA A 213 30.50 -30.79 -17.39
C ALA A 213 29.35 -31.65 -16.81
N SER A 214 28.91 -31.38 -15.58
CA SER A 214 28.09 -32.29 -14.78
C SER A 214 26.86 -31.63 -14.14
N GLY A 215 26.70 -30.32 -14.37
CA GLY A 215 25.56 -29.54 -13.86
C GLY A 215 25.52 -29.45 -12.34
N GLN A 216 26.69 -29.37 -11.71
CA GLN A 216 26.88 -29.48 -10.25
C GLN A 216 26.62 -28.17 -9.48
N SER A 217 25.92 -27.24 -10.12
CA SER A 217 25.68 -25.91 -9.60
C SER A 217 24.58 -25.93 -8.53
N PHE A 218 24.85 -25.30 -7.38
CA PHE A 218 23.88 -25.13 -6.29
C PHE A 218 24.34 -24.06 -5.28
N VAL A 219 23.47 -23.73 -4.33
CA VAL A 219 23.75 -22.86 -3.17
C VAL A 219 23.55 -23.62 -1.86
N ASN A 220 24.51 -23.53 -0.94
CA ASN A 220 24.44 -24.15 0.38
C ASN A 220 24.16 -23.12 1.48
N TYR A 221 23.00 -23.22 2.13
CA TYR A 221 22.59 -22.31 3.22
C TYR A 221 22.91 -22.83 4.63
N VAL A 222 23.56 -24.01 4.79
CA VAL A 222 23.83 -24.61 6.12
C VAL A 222 24.53 -23.63 7.05
N ALA A 223 25.61 -23.00 6.60
CA ALA A 223 26.44 -22.15 7.46
C ALA A 223 25.70 -20.90 7.96
N ILE A 224 24.77 -20.34 7.17
CA ILE A 224 23.96 -19.18 7.59
C ILE A 224 22.78 -19.59 8.48
N VAL A 225 22.23 -20.79 8.29
CA VAL A 225 21.15 -21.33 9.14
C VAL A 225 21.70 -21.71 10.52
N GLU A 226 22.88 -22.33 10.56
CA GLU A 226 23.49 -22.79 11.82
C GLU A 226 24.26 -21.71 12.57
N ALA A 227 24.46 -20.54 11.97
CA ALA A 227 25.03 -19.39 12.66
C ALA A 227 24.20 -19.04 13.90
N GLY A 228 24.82 -19.13 15.09
CA GLY A 228 24.22 -18.67 16.34
C GLY A 228 23.03 -19.48 16.85
N SER A 229 23.11 -20.82 16.80
CA SER A 229 22.15 -21.79 17.40
C SER A 229 20.85 -22.08 16.62
N GLY A 230 20.79 -21.78 15.32
CA GLY A 230 19.69 -22.18 14.45
C GLY A 230 18.75 -21.03 14.14
N THR A 231 19.13 -20.18 13.20
CA THR A 231 18.28 -19.12 12.69
C THR A 231 17.26 -19.71 11.70
N PRO A 232 15.95 -19.44 11.81
CA PRO A 232 14.98 -19.87 10.82
C PRO A 232 15.40 -19.45 9.42
N ILE A 233 15.28 -20.34 8.44
CA ILE A 233 15.76 -20.11 7.08
C ILE A 233 15.20 -18.83 6.43
N THR A 234 13.96 -18.47 6.78
CA THR A 234 13.28 -17.24 6.35
C THR A 234 13.98 -15.97 6.82
N THR A 235 14.77 -16.06 7.88
CA THR A 235 15.53 -14.95 8.46
C THR A 235 17.01 -15.06 8.14
N ALA A 236 17.55 -16.27 8.04
CA ALA A 236 18.95 -16.54 7.72
C ALA A 236 19.29 -16.11 6.27
N ILE A 237 18.40 -16.41 5.32
CA ILE A 237 18.54 -15.98 3.92
C ILE A 237 18.10 -14.52 3.81
N ALA A 238 19.04 -13.61 3.54
CA ALA A 238 18.77 -12.18 3.52
C ALA A 238 17.73 -11.78 2.47
N TRP A 239 17.83 -12.28 1.24
CA TRP A 239 16.84 -11.95 0.20
C TRP A 239 15.44 -12.47 0.54
N LEU A 240 15.34 -13.60 1.24
CA LEU A 240 14.07 -14.19 1.66
C LEU A 240 13.40 -13.36 2.77
N LYS A 241 14.21 -12.83 3.70
CA LYS A 241 13.76 -11.87 4.69
C LYS A 241 13.18 -10.61 4.02
N HIS A 242 13.89 -10.05 3.03
CA HIS A 242 13.41 -8.88 2.28
C HIS A 242 12.10 -9.16 1.53
N LEU A 243 11.95 -10.31 0.87
CA LEU A 243 10.67 -10.70 0.24
C LEU A 243 9.53 -10.81 1.26
N THR A 244 9.80 -11.36 2.44
CA THR A 244 8.81 -11.48 3.52
C THR A 244 8.38 -10.10 4.04
N THR A 245 9.32 -9.16 4.16
CA THR A 245 9.04 -7.76 4.52
C THR A 245 8.23 -7.07 3.42
N ALA A 246 8.62 -7.21 2.15
CA ALA A 246 7.92 -6.65 1.00
C ALA A 246 6.46 -7.14 0.94
N ARG A 247 6.22 -8.44 1.17
CA ARG A 247 4.89 -9.02 1.27
C ARG A 247 4.05 -8.34 2.35
N THR A 248 4.62 -8.11 3.53
CA THR A 248 3.92 -7.44 4.64
C THR A 248 3.56 -6.01 4.29
N GLN A 249 4.47 -5.27 3.66
CA GLN A 249 4.23 -3.89 3.20
C GLN A 249 3.17 -3.83 2.09
N LEU A 250 3.14 -4.81 1.18
CA LEU A 250 2.09 -4.92 0.17
C LEU A 250 0.71 -5.11 0.78
N ILE A 251 0.58 -5.90 1.85
CA ILE A 251 -0.67 -6.05 2.60
C ILE A 251 -1.08 -4.71 3.22
N THR A 252 -0.14 -4.00 3.86
CA THR A 252 -0.39 -2.66 4.42
C THR A 252 -0.84 -1.67 3.35
N ARG A 253 -0.17 -1.64 2.19
CA ARG A 253 -0.54 -0.77 1.06
C ARG A 253 -1.95 -1.08 0.54
N ARG A 254 -2.33 -2.36 0.46
CA ARG A 254 -3.68 -2.78 0.07
C ARG A 254 -4.74 -2.26 1.07
N GLN A 255 -4.48 -2.33 2.37
CA GLN A 255 -5.37 -1.77 3.39
C GLN A 255 -5.49 -0.24 3.29
N LEU A 256 -4.38 0.45 3.02
CA LEU A 256 -4.39 1.91 2.81
C LEU A 256 -5.18 2.32 1.57
N LEU A 257 -5.11 1.55 0.48
CA LEU A 257 -5.91 1.79 -0.72
C LEU A 257 -7.41 1.67 -0.43
N GLN A 258 -7.83 0.63 0.31
CA GLN A 258 -9.22 0.49 0.76
C GLN A 258 -9.65 1.64 1.68
N LYS A 259 -8.77 2.10 2.57
CA LYS A 259 -9.03 3.25 3.45
C LYS A 259 -9.25 4.53 2.63
N LYS A 260 -8.39 4.78 1.64
CA LYS A 260 -8.50 5.91 0.72
C LYS A 260 -9.86 5.92 0.00
N GLU A 261 -10.30 4.78 -0.53
CA GLU A 261 -11.60 4.66 -1.21
C GLU A 261 -12.78 4.99 -0.27
N LYS A 262 -12.73 4.52 0.98
CA LYS A 262 -13.73 4.83 2.01
C LYS A 262 -13.75 6.32 2.36
N GLU A 263 -12.58 6.95 2.49
CA GLU A 263 -12.46 8.39 2.75
C GLU A 263 -13.02 9.23 1.59
N GLN A 264 -12.71 8.85 0.34
CA GLN A 264 -13.27 9.50 -0.85
C GLN A 264 -14.80 9.38 -0.92
N SER A 265 -15.33 8.17 -0.68
CA SER A 265 -16.77 7.94 -0.64
C SER A 265 -17.46 8.74 0.46
N ARG A 266 -16.81 8.88 1.63
CA ARG A 266 -17.32 9.69 2.73
C ARG A 266 -17.35 11.19 2.38
N LEU A 267 -16.36 11.70 1.65
CA LEU A 267 -16.37 13.09 1.17
C LEU A 267 -17.51 13.35 0.20
N ILE A 268 -17.77 12.42 -0.73
CA ILE A 268 -18.91 12.51 -1.65
C ILE A 268 -20.23 12.57 -0.85
N SER A 269 -20.45 11.64 0.07
CA SER A 269 -21.67 11.64 0.90
C SER A 269 -21.82 12.91 1.76
N LEU A 270 -20.71 13.47 2.26
CA LEU A 270 -20.75 14.73 3.00
C LEU A 270 -21.11 15.91 2.09
N ALA A 271 -20.65 15.92 0.85
CA ALA A 271 -21.01 16.94 -0.13
C ALA A 271 -22.50 16.88 -0.47
N ASP A 272 -23.04 15.68 -0.72
CA ASP A 272 -24.47 15.47 -1.00
C ASP A 272 -25.34 15.96 0.17
N LYS A 273 -25.00 15.58 1.41
CA LYS A 273 -25.71 16.04 2.61
C LYS A 273 -25.64 17.55 2.82
N MET A 274 -24.50 18.16 2.51
CA MET A 274 -24.38 19.63 2.58
C MET A 274 -25.22 20.31 1.52
N GLN A 275 -25.35 19.72 0.33
CA GLN A 275 -26.20 20.22 -0.75
C GLN A 275 -27.68 20.07 -0.40
N GLU A 276 -28.11 18.90 0.07
CA GLU A 276 -29.49 18.66 0.55
C GLU A 276 -29.88 19.68 1.63
N LEU A 277 -29.05 19.79 2.68
CA LEU A 277 -29.30 20.73 3.77
C LEU A 277 -29.32 22.19 3.29
N TYR A 278 -28.52 22.54 2.27
CA TYR A 278 -28.54 23.86 1.65
C TYR A 278 -29.85 24.11 0.89
N GLN A 279 -30.34 23.13 0.13
CA GLN A 279 -31.62 23.23 -0.58
C GLN A 279 -32.79 23.32 0.40
N GLU A 280 -32.83 22.49 1.44
CA GLU A 280 -33.81 22.59 2.52
C GLU A 280 -33.82 24.00 3.14
N ALA A 281 -32.63 24.56 3.39
CA ALA A 281 -32.49 25.90 3.97
C ALA A 281 -32.94 27.05 3.04
N LEU A 282 -32.91 26.84 1.72
CA LEU A 282 -33.43 27.81 0.75
C LEU A 282 -34.96 27.86 0.77
N HIS A 283 -35.61 26.72 0.97
CA HIS A 283 -37.07 26.56 0.94
C HIS A 283 -37.73 26.59 2.31
N ALA A 284 -36.95 26.60 3.40
CA ALA A 284 -37.48 26.76 4.74
C ALA A 284 -38.08 28.17 4.92
N GLU A 285 -39.40 28.24 5.06
CA GLU A 285 -40.08 29.45 5.53
C GLU A 285 -39.54 29.81 6.92
N ARG A 286 -39.20 31.09 7.12
CA ARG A 286 -38.85 31.57 8.47
C ARG A 286 -40.06 31.32 9.36
N PRO A 287 -39.89 30.79 10.58
CA PRO A 287 -40.93 30.91 11.58
C PRO A 287 -41.21 32.40 11.70
N VAL A 288 -42.40 32.82 11.31
CA VAL A 288 -42.92 34.13 11.70
C VAL A 288 -42.98 34.04 13.21
N THR A 289 -42.10 34.77 13.89
CA THR A 289 -42.29 35.08 15.30
C THR A 289 -43.56 35.93 15.37
N THR A 290 -44.73 35.28 15.36
CA THR A 290 -45.91 35.88 15.96
C THR A 290 -45.55 36.04 17.43
N GLN A 291 -45.06 37.22 17.78
CA GLN A 291 -45.24 37.73 19.13
C GLN A 291 -46.76 37.79 19.33
N THR A 292 -47.31 36.71 19.85
CA THR A 292 -48.57 36.81 20.58
C THR A 292 -48.23 37.63 21.81
N GLN A 293 -48.36 38.95 21.71
CA GLN A 293 -48.56 39.77 22.88
C GLN A 293 -49.90 39.32 23.47
N SER A 294 -49.82 38.36 24.38
CA SER A 294 -50.91 38.01 25.27
C SER A 294 -51.20 39.25 26.12
N LYS A 295 -52.08 40.12 25.63
CA LYS A 295 -52.65 41.19 26.44
C LYS A 295 -53.44 40.49 27.55
N PRO A 296 -53.13 40.70 28.84
CA PRO A 296 -53.89 40.07 29.91
C PRO A 296 -55.36 40.48 29.77
N GLN A 297 -56.24 39.49 29.64
CA GLN A 297 -57.67 39.69 29.69
C GLN A 297 -58.02 40.03 31.15
N PRO A 298 -58.74 41.13 31.42
CA PRO A 298 -59.08 41.49 32.80
C PRO A 298 -59.96 40.39 33.39
N THR A 299 -59.54 39.88 34.54
CA THR A 299 -60.30 38.93 35.35
C THR A 299 -61.64 39.58 35.73
N PRO A 300 -62.80 38.93 35.49
CA PRO A 300 -64.08 39.49 35.90
C PRO A 300 -64.18 39.53 37.43
N ASP A 301 -64.69 40.64 37.95
CA ASP A 301 -64.92 40.87 39.37
C ASP A 301 -66.02 39.92 39.90
N PRO A 302 -65.71 39.04 40.88
CA PRO A 302 -66.66 38.05 41.40
C PRO A 302 -67.87 38.67 42.13
N GLU A 303 -67.82 39.94 42.56
CA GLU A 303 -68.98 40.60 43.17
C GLU A 303 -70.04 40.98 42.13
N LYS A 304 -69.64 41.30 40.90
CA LYS A 304 -70.58 41.64 39.82
C LYS A 304 -71.35 40.44 39.30
N GLN A 305 -70.81 39.23 39.41
CA GLN A 305 -71.50 38.00 39.01
C GLN A 305 -72.65 37.64 39.96
N LYS A 306 -72.48 37.81 41.28
CA LYS A 306 -73.55 37.55 42.27
C LYS A 306 -74.72 38.52 42.17
N ALA A 307 -74.50 39.73 41.66
CA ALA A 307 -75.57 40.71 41.46
C ALA A 307 -76.54 40.32 40.33
N CYS A 308 -76.08 39.63 39.28
CA CYS A 308 -76.95 39.21 38.17
C CYS A 308 -77.71 37.91 38.42
N GLU A 309 -77.31 37.08 39.39
CA GLU A 309 -78.04 35.84 39.73
C GLU A 309 -79.42 36.09 40.36
N LYS A 310 -79.70 37.31 40.84
CA LYS A 310 -81.01 37.68 41.41
C LYS A 310 -82.04 38.14 40.38
N HIS A 311 -81.68 38.24 39.11
CA HIS A 311 -82.59 38.71 38.05
C HIS A 311 -82.94 37.57 37.09
N THR A 312 -84.21 37.16 37.09
CA THR A 312 -84.74 36.01 36.33
C THR A 312 -84.86 36.23 34.82
N ASN A 313 -84.44 37.38 34.27
CA ASN A 313 -84.38 37.58 32.83
C ASN A 313 -83.13 38.36 32.38
N LYS A 314 -82.69 38.06 31.16
CA LYS A 314 -81.43 38.55 30.57
C LYS A 314 -81.43 40.06 30.28
N THR A 315 -82.60 40.64 30.11
CA THR A 315 -82.80 42.06 29.75
C THR A 315 -82.63 43.00 30.95
N THR A 316 -82.93 42.56 32.18
CA THR A 316 -82.72 43.37 33.39
C THR A 316 -81.27 43.39 33.90
N CYS A 317 -80.47 42.34 33.66
CA CYS A 317 -79.05 42.33 34.01
C CYS A 317 -78.21 43.29 33.13
N GLN A 318 -78.57 43.48 31.85
CA GLN A 318 -77.86 44.41 30.96
C GLN A 318 -78.16 45.89 31.24
N ALA A 319 -79.35 46.22 31.76
CA ALA A 319 -79.73 47.60 32.08
C ALA A 319 -78.97 48.16 33.29
N ASN A 320 -78.52 47.31 34.22
CA ASN A 320 -77.83 47.73 35.45
C ASN A 320 -76.28 47.72 35.34
N SER A 321 -75.74 47.77 34.11
CA SER A 321 -74.29 47.95 33.85
C SER A 321 -73.38 46.86 34.44
N CYS A 322 -73.87 45.63 34.57
CA CYS A 322 -73.04 44.44 34.85
C CYS A 322 -72.40 43.95 33.53
N LYS A 323 -71.36 44.65 33.08
CA LYS A 323 -70.35 44.13 32.14
C LYS A 323 -69.11 43.71 32.90
#